data_AF-A0A956U9B5-F1
#
_entry.id   AF-A0A956U9B5-F1
#
_cell.length_a   1.000
_cell.length_b   1.000
_cell.length_c   1.000
_cell.angle_alpha   90.00
_cell.angle_beta   90.00
_cell.angle_gamma   90.00
#
_symmetry.space_group_name_H-M   'P 1'
#
loop_
_entity.id
_entity.type
_entity.pdbx_description
1 polymer ?
#
loop_
_entity_poly.entity_id
_entity_poly.type
_entity_poly.pdbx_seq_one_letter_code
_entity_poly.pdbx_strand_id
1 'polypeptide(L)' 'GTIGYQAEKVRDFGVKLARVTGLAVVYEDERLTTVSAIRTLTVQGVRTGENRELVDMQAAAIILQKFLDSESRPPGA' A
#
# COMPACT_ATOMS: atom_id res chain seq x y z
N GLY A 1 17.60 -1.39 12.76
CA GLY A 1 16.99 -2.67 12.38
C GLY A 1 17.53 -3.08 11.03
N THR A 2 17.81 -4.36 10.82
CA THR A 2 18.25 -4.90 9.53
C THR A 2 17.08 -5.05 8.57
N ILE A 3 17.34 -4.92 7.26
CA ILE A 3 16.35 -5.22 6.23
C ILE A 3 16.08 -6.73 6.31
N GLY A 4 14.83 -7.13 6.54
CA GLY A 4 14.44 -8.54 6.58
C GLY A 4 14.33 -9.13 5.16
N TYR A 5 14.42 -10.45 5.05
CA TYR A 5 14.35 -11.20 3.78
C TYR A 5 13.16 -10.81 2.88
N GLN A 6 12.00 -10.49 3.47
CA GLN A 6 10.83 -10.05 2.71
C GLN A 6 11.01 -8.66 2.10
N ALA A 7 11.68 -7.75 2.80
CA ALA A 7 11.94 -6.41 2.28
C ALA A 7 12.97 -6.45 1.13
N GLU A 8 13.93 -7.37 1.17
CA GLU A 8 14.84 -7.61 0.03
C GLU A 8 14.07 -8.09 -1.21
N LYS A 9 13.15 -9.05 -1.06
CA LYS A 9 12.29 -9.51 -2.17
C LYS A 9 11.44 -8.41 -2.78
N VAL A 10 10.83 -7.57 -1.94
CA VAL A 10 10.02 -6.43 -2.41
C VAL A 10 10.88 -5.45 -3.18
N ARG A 11 12.10 -5.19 -2.70
CA ARG A 11 13.05 -4.31 -3.38
C ARG A 11 13.47 -4.86 -4.74
N ASP A 12 13.82 -6.15 -4.82
CA ASP A 12 14.16 -6.82 -6.08
C ASP A 12 13.00 -6.79 -7.08
N PHE A 13 11.77 -6.98 -6.60
CA PHE A 13 10.57 -6.85 -7.43
C PHE A 13 10.41 -5.42 -7.96
N GLY A 14 10.56 -4.41 -7.11
CA GLY A 14 10.47 -3.01 -7.52
C GLY A 14 11.54 -2.62 -8.55
N VAL A 15 12.77 -3.15 -8.44
CA VAL A 15 13.81 -2.94 -9.46
C VAL A 15 13.40 -3.55 -10.80
N LYS A 16 12.84 -4.76 -10.81
CA LYS A 16 12.35 -5.40 -12.03
C LYS A 16 11.18 -4.61 -12.63
N LEU A 17 10.26 -4.16 -11.79
CA LEU A 17 9.11 -3.36 -12.20
C LEU A 17 9.55 -2.06 -12.87
N ALA A 18 10.44 -1.29 -12.23
CA ALA A 18 10.99 -0.05 -12.78
C ALA A 18 11.67 -0.27 -14.14
N ARG A 19 12.40 -1.37 -14.31
CA ARG A 19 13.06 -1.71 -15.59
C ARG A 19 12.06 -2.00 -16.70
N VAL A 20 10.95 -2.67 -16.40
CA VAL A 20 9.95 -3.06 -17.41
C VAL A 20 9.04 -1.88 -17.76
N THR A 21 8.68 -1.04 -16.80
CA THR A 21 7.75 0.08 -17.01
C THR A 21 8.45 1.37 -17.42
N GLY A 22 9.73 1.53 -17.09
CA GLY A 22 10.45 2.80 -17.23
C GLY A 22 9.99 3.88 -16.24
N LEU A 23 9.14 3.53 -15.28
CA LEU A 23 8.58 4.45 -14.29
C LEU A 23 9.36 4.40 -12.97
N ALA A 24 9.37 5.53 -12.26
CA ALA A 24 9.91 5.59 -10.91
C ALA A 24 9.08 4.71 -9.97
N VAL A 25 9.76 3.89 -9.17
CA VAL A 25 9.13 3.06 -8.12
C VAL A 25 9.42 3.71 -6.78
N VAL A 26 8.35 4.07 -6.07
CA VAL A 26 8.39 4.56 -4.69
C VAL A 26 7.98 3.42 -3.76
N TYR A 27 8.66 3.31 -2.61
CA TYR A 27 8.37 2.30 -1.60
C TYR A 27 7.69 2.96 -0.40
N GLU A 28 6.52 2.46 -0.04
CA GLU A 28 5.75 2.91 1.12
C GLU A 28 5.60 1.77 2.13
N ASP A 29 5.59 2.11 3.42
CA ASP A 29 5.32 1.11 4.48
C ASP A 29 3.83 0.79 4.53
N GLU A 30 3.48 -0.42 4.12
CA GLU A 30 2.10 -0.90 3.92
C GLU A 30 1.43 -1.47 5.18
N ARG A 31 2.07 -1.40 6.35
CA ARG A 31 1.54 -2.03 7.56
C ARG A 31 0.11 -1.55 7.89
N LEU A 32 -0.73 -2.51 8.31
CA LEU A 32 -2.12 -2.30 8.78
C LEU A 32 -3.13 -1.83 7.72
N THR A 33 -2.78 -1.81 6.43
CA THR A 33 -3.68 -1.38 5.35
C THR A 33 -4.86 -2.34 5.17
N THR A 34 -4.63 -3.66 5.18
CA THR A 34 -5.69 -4.68 5.10
C THR A 34 -6.68 -4.59 6.27
N VAL A 35 -6.18 -4.36 7.49
CA VAL A 35 -7.03 -4.20 8.70
C VAL A 35 -7.89 -2.94 8.57
N SER A 36 -7.29 -1.85 8.10
CA SER A 36 -8.00 -0.58 7.87
C SER A 36 -9.06 -0.72 6.77
N ALA A 37 -8.73 -1.39 5.66
CA ALA A 37 -9.64 -1.69 4.57
C ALA A 37 -10.85 -2.53 5.04
N ILE A 38 -10.59 -3.62 5.77
CA ILE A 38 -11.64 -4.48 6.33
C ILE A 38 -12.55 -3.68 7.27
N ARG A 39 -11.98 -2.84 8.13
CA ARG A 39 -12.75 -2.00 9.06
C ARG A 39 -13.67 -1.04 8.31
N THR A 40 -13.15 -0.33 7.31
CA THR A 40 -13.92 0.60 6.48
C THR A 40 -15.07 -0.10 5.77
N LEU A 41 -14.80 -1.23 5.12
CA LEU A 41 -15.82 -2.00 4.39
C LEU A 41 -16.87 -2.59 5.32
N THR A 42 -16.48 -3.05 6.50
CA THR A 42 -17.41 -3.57 7.51
C THR A 42 -18.35 -2.47 8.01
N VAL A 43 -17.84 -1.25 8.25
CA VAL A 43 -18.66 -0.07 8.61
C VAL A 43 -19.66 0.26 7.49
N GLN A 44 -19.29 0.02 6.23
CA GLN A 44 -20.17 0.19 5.07
C GLN A 44 -21.15 -0.98 4.86
N GLY A 45 -21.17 -1.97 5.75
CA GLY A 45 -22.06 -3.14 5.68
C GLY A 45 -21.61 -4.23 4.70
N VAL A 46 -20.38 -4.16 4.19
CA VAL A 46 -19.85 -5.16 3.26
C VAL A 46 -19.33 -6.39 4.01
N ARG A 47 -19.73 -7.58 3.55
CA ARG A 47 -19.18 -8.86 4.02
C ARG A 47 -17.82 -9.12 3.40
N THR A 48 -16.76 -8.73 4.10
CA THR A 48 -15.37 -8.83 3.62
C THR A 48 -14.89 -10.24 3.31
N GLY A 49 -15.44 -11.27 3.97
CA GLY A 49 -15.14 -12.68 3.67
C GLY A 49 -15.57 -13.12 2.26
N GLU A 50 -16.64 -12.54 1.73
CA GLU A 50 -17.16 -12.79 0.37
C GLU A 50 -16.60 -11.79 -0.65
N ASN A 51 -15.97 -10.70 -0.19
CA ASN A 51 -15.54 -9.57 -1.01
C ASN A 51 -14.03 -9.29 -0.87
N ARG A 52 -13.21 -10.33 -1.02
CA ARG A 52 -11.74 -10.20 -0.86
C ARG A 52 -11.13 -9.23 -1.87
N GLU A 53 -11.60 -9.25 -3.12
CA GLU A 53 -11.15 -8.32 -4.16
C GLU A 53 -11.40 -6.86 -3.78
N LEU A 54 -12.53 -6.57 -3.13
CA LEU A 54 -12.85 -5.22 -2.67
C LEU A 54 -11.95 -4.80 -1.50
N VAL A 55 -11.59 -5.74 -0.62
CA VAL A 55 -10.60 -5.49 0.44
C VAL A 55 -9.25 -5.10 -0.17
N ASP A 56 -8.79 -5.83 -1.19
CA ASP A 56 -7.51 -5.57 -1.86
C ASP A 56 -7.53 -4.22 -2.59
N MET A 57 -8.61 -3.90 -3.30
CA MET A 57 -8.78 -2.58 -3.94
C MET A 57 -8.77 -1.44 -2.91
N GLN A 58 -9.48 -1.61 -1.78
CA GLN A 58 -9.51 -0.60 -0.72
C GLN A 58 -8.14 -0.45 -0.05
N ALA A 59 -7.39 -1.53 0.14
CA ALA A 59 -6.03 -1.48 0.65
C ALA A 59 -5.11 -0.70 -0.31
N ALA A 60 -5.17 -0.98 -1.62
CA ALA A 60 -4.44 -0.26 -2.65
C ALA A 60 -4.75 1.26 -2.63
N ALA A 61 -6.02 1.62 -2.49
CA ALA A 61 -6.43 3.02 -2.37
C ALA A 61 -5.86 3.70 -1.11
N ILE A 62 -5.83 3.00 0.03
CA ILE A 62 -5.25 3.52 1.29
C ILE A 62 -3.74 3.77 1.13
N ILE A 63 -3.03 2.89 0.44
CA ILE A 63 -1.58 3.02 0.21
C ILE A 63 -1.30 4.26 -0.64
N LEU A 64 -2.06 4.43 -1.73
CA LEU A 64 -1.94 5.60 -2.58
C LEU A 64 -2.27 6.88 -1.81
N GLN A 65 -3.34 6.88 -1.01
CA GLN A 65 -3.72 8.04 -0.20
C GLN A 65 -2.58 8.42 0.77
N LYS A 66 -1.96 7.44 1.43
CA LYS A 66 -0.84 7.67 2.33
C LYS A 66 0.35 8.32 1.63
N PHE A 67 0.66 7.89 0.40
CA PHE A 67 1.71 8.52 -0.41
C PHE A 67 1.36 9.96 -0.80
N LEU A 68 0.11 10.22 -1.21
CA LEU A 68 -0.32 11.59 -1.55
C LEU A 68 -0.33 12.51 -0.31
N ASP A 69 -0.67 11.97 0.86
CA ASP A 69 -0.65 12.69 2.13
C ASP A 69 0.78 13.01 2.60
N SER A 70 1.77 12.17 2.28
CA SER A 70 3.18 12.43 2.60
C SER A 70 3.77 13.53 1.72
N GLU A 71 3.44 13.54 0.42
CA GLU A 71 3.86 14.56 -0.54
C GLU A 71 3.16 15.92 -0.34
N SER A 72 1.92 15.92 0.17
CA SER A 72 1.15 17.14 0.39
C SER A 72 1.49 17.88 1.69
N ARG A 73 2.38 17.33 2.55
CA ARG A 73 2.87 18.04 3.72
C ARG A 73 3.90 19.10 3.27
N PRO A 74 3.64 20.41 3.49
CA PRO A 74 4.65 21.42 3.18
C PRO A 74 5.91 21.16 4.02
N PRO A 75 7.12 21.37 3.48
CA PRO A 75 8.34 21.24 4.26
C PRO A 75 8.33 22.27 5.39
N GLY A 76 8.13 21.82 6.63
CA GLY A 76 8.27 22.66 7.84
C GLY A 76 7.04 22.82 8.75
N ALA A 77 6.05 21.93 8.73
CA ALA A 77 5.00 21.88 9.77
C ALA A 77 5.45 21.07 11.00
#